data_AF-A0A359CVX6-F1
#
_entry.id   AF-A0A359CVX6-F1
#
_cell.length_a   1.000
_cell.length_b   1.000
_cell.length_c   1.000
_cell.angle_alpha   90.00
_cell.angle_beta   90.00
_cell.angle_gamma   90.00
#
_symmetry.space_group_name_H-M   'P 1'
#
loop_
_entity.id
_entity.type
_entity.pdbx_description
1 polymer ?
#
loop_
_entity_poly.entity_id
_entity_poly.type
_entity_poly.pdbx_seq_one_letter_code
_entity_poly.pdbx_strand_id
1 'polypeptide(L)'
;MKTYFLFILCLSLFSACSNQSDNEGKEISPSDTGKTTEKEGWIRSYYPGGIVKKTEVYYKKGIRDGMARSFYKDGSICVEGMYKNGMREGHHKWFYEDTKTLYEDIPFIHDRKEGIKKKYFKNGKILSEAPFRDDYPGLGLKEYDKEGKLMDHPEIQFKCVNKINQGKGIILEMSMSDGNIKTEFFSGTLKDGFLHSQLIPINTEKGVGRLNYKVSSTNFFSQPINVIAKVKTKYLNHYVTEAVYTHGK
;
A
#
# COMPACT_ATOMS: atom_id res chain seq x y z
N MET A 1 28.86 6.27 -2.45
CA MET A 1 28.06 7.15 -3.33
C MET A 1 26.62 6.68 -3.29
N LYS A 2 25.73 7.50 -2.73
CA LYS A 2 24.31 7.19 -2.58
C LYS A 2 23.60 7.57 -3.88
N THR A 3 23.36 6.61 -4.75
CA THR A 3 22.59 6.84 -5.98
C THR A 3 21.11 6.88 -5.59
N TYR A 4 20.62 8.08 -5.31
CA TYR A 4 19.20 8.36 -5.23
C TYR A 4 18.61 8.07 -6.61
N PHE A 5 17.91 6.94 -6.75
CA PHE A 5 17.12 6.65 -7.94
C PHE A 5 16.03 7.71 -8.01
N LEU A 6 16.22 8.65 -8.92
CA LEU A 6 15.27 9.67 -9.30
C LEU A 6 14.02 8.94 -9.82
N PHE A 7 13.07 8.68 -8.94
CA PHE A 7 11.73 8.23 -9.29
C PHE A 7 11.08 9.37 -10.09
N ILE A 8 11.29 9.36 -11.40
CA ILE A 8 10.54 10.20 -12.31
C ILE A 8 9.08 9.78 -12.17
N LEU A 9 8.35 10.68 -11.53
CA LEU A 9 6.92 10.84 -11.44
C LEU A 9 6.17 10.31 -12.69
N CYS A 10 5.91 9.01 -12.76
CA CYS A 10 4.82 8.44 -13.58
C CYS A 10 3.50 8.34 -12.80
N LEU A 11 3.46 8.92 -11.58
CA LEU A 11 2.27 8.97 -10.72
C LEU A 11 1.27 10.07 -11.14
N SER A 12 1.64 10.99 -12.02
CA SER A 12 0.76 12.10 -12.45
C SER A 12 -0.16 11.77 -13.65
N LEU A 13 -0.22 10.52 -14.11
CA LEU A 13 -1.21 10.08 -15.11
C LEU A 13 -2.32 9.20 -14.54
N PHE A 14 -2.36 9.01 -13.21
CA PHE A 14 -3.38 8.21 -12.53
C PHE A 14 -4.21 8.96 -11.49
N SER A 15 -3.94 10.25 -11.24
CA SER A 15 -4.79 11.14 -10.43
C SER A 15 -4.71 12.57 -10.96
N ALA A 16 -5.76 13.06 -11.62
CA ALA A 16 -6.01 14.49 -11.79
C ALA A 16 -7.46 14.74 -12.23
N CYS A 17 -8.34 14.90 -11.25
CA CYS A 17 -9.50 15.78 -11.36
C CYS A 17 -9.72 16.41 -9.98
N SER A 18 -9.17 17.60 -9.78
CA SER A 18 -9.64 18.55 -8.78
C SER A 18 -9.44 19.94 -9.36
N ASN A 19 -10.53 20.49 -9.89
CA ASN A 19 -10.59 21.86 -10.39
C ASN A 19 -10.53 22.83 -9.20
N GLN A 20 -9.61 23.78 -9.25
CA GLN A 20 -9.72 25.04 -8.52
C GLN A 20 -9.73 26.13 -9.58
N SER A 21 -10.88 26.77 -9.72
CA SER A 21 -11.13 27.92 -10.58
C SER A 21 -10.74 29.18 -9.86
N ASP A 22 -10.03 30.09 -10.52
CA ASP A 22 -10.14 31.53 -10.27
C ASP A 22 -10.03 32.31 -11.60
N ASN A 23 -10.99 33.23 -11.73
CA ASN A 23 -11.11 34.44 -12.56
C ASN A 23 -11.50 34.42 -14.06
N GLU A 24 -12.78 34.77 -14.23
CA GLU A 24 -13.36 35.88 -15.02
C GLU A 24 -13.17 35.97 -16.55
N GLY A 25 -14.29 35.82 -17.27
CA GLY A 25 -14.73 36.83 -18.23
C GLY A 25 -14.82 36.46 -19.73
N LYS A 26 -15.83 35.67 -20.12
CA LYS A 26 -16.77 36.00 -21.23
C LYS A 26 -17.83 34.92 -21.44
N GLU A 27 -19.09 35.28 -21.22
CA GLU A 27 -20.25 34.53 -21.72
C GLU A 27 -20.39 34.72 -23.24
N ILE A 28 -20.38 33.60 -23.96
CA ILE A 28 -21.09 33.43 -25.24
C ILE A 28 -21.82 32.08 -25.12
N SER A 29 -23.15 32.12 -25.22
CA SER A 29 -24.05 30.97 -25.29
C SER A 29 -24.24 30.51 -26.75
N PRO A 30 -25.06 29.49 -27.06
CA PRO A 30 -24.78 28.07 -26.90
C PRO A 30 -24.92 27.36 -28.26
N SER A 31 -23.83 27.09 -28.98
CA SER A 31 -23.88 26.21 -30.16
C SER A 31 -22.48 25.78 -30.60
N ASP A 32 -21.89 24.86 -29.86
CA ASP A 32 -21.03 23.86 -30.49
C ASP A 32 -21.28 22.55 -29.74
N THR A 33 -22.28 21.81 -30.22
CA THR A 33 -22.34 20.36 -30.03
C THR A 33 -21.18 19.77 -30.84
N GLY A 34 -19.95 20.05 -30.39
CA GLY A 34 -18.79 19.29 -30.79
C GLY A 34 -19.07 17.87 -30.35
N LYS A 35 -19.40 16.99 -31.30
CA LYS A 35 -19.39 15.54 -31.13
C LYS A 35 -18.10 15.19 -30.40
N THR A 36 -18.17 15.02 -29.09
CA THR A 36 -17.13 14.37 -28.33
C THR A 36 -17.18 12.95 -28.85
N THR A 37 -16.32 12.66 -29.81
CA THR A 37 -16.26 11.34 -30.41
C THR A 37 -15.91 10.40 -29.27
N GLU A 38 -16.90 9.61 -28.86
CA GLU A 38 -16.78 8.68 -27.76
C GLU A 38 -15.62 7.74 -28.11
N LYS A 39 -14.60 7.70 -27.24
CA LYS A 39 -13.39 6.90 -27.52
C LYS A 39 -13.79 5.43 -27.65
N GLU A 40 -13.38 4.81 -28.75
CA GLU A 40 -13.63 3.40 -29.05
C GLU A 40 -12.35 2.75 -29.58
N GLY A 41 -12.07 1.53 -29.11
CA GLY A 41 -10.89 0.77 -29.50
C GLY A 41 -9.59 1.27 -28.88
N TRP A 42 -8.47 1.01 -29.55
CA TRP A 42 -7.15 1.31 -29.05
C TRP A 42 -6.76 2.77 -29.24
N ILE A 43 -6.50 3.47 -28.13
CA ILE A 43 -5.92 4.81 -28.11
C ILE A 43 -4.44 4.70 -27.73
N ARG A 44 -3.58 5.34 -28.53
CA ARG A 44 -2.12 5.29 -28.38
C ARG A 44 -1.55 6.70 -28.26
N SER A 45 -0.54 6.84 -27.41
CA SER A 45 0.31 8.04 -27.38
C SER A 45 1.77 7.65 -27.59
N TYR A 46 2.59 8.59 -28.02
CA TYR A 46 3.99 8.36 -28.36
C TYR A 46 4.88 9.34 -27.61
N TYR A 47 6.13 8.95 -27.37
CA TYR A 47 7.17 9.85 -26.87
C TYR A 47 7.51 10.93 -27.90
N PRO A 48 8.16 12.05 -27.49
CA PRO A 48 8.69 13.02 -28.43
C PRO A 48 9.53 12.33 -29.52
N GLY A 49 9.28 12.69 -30.78
CA GLY A 49 9.83 11.99 -31.95
C GLY A 49 8.89 10.95 -32.58
N GLY A 50 7.79 10.57 -31.92
CA GLY A 50 6.68 9.83 -32.52
C GLY A 50 6.92 8.34 -32.80
N ILE A 51 8.15 7.85 -32.67
CA ILE A 51 8.52 6.47 -33.02
C ILE A 51 8.12 5.48 -31.91
N VAL A 52 8.42 5.82 -30.66
CA VAL A 52 8.23 4.90 -29.53
C VAL A 52 6.89 5.17 -28.85
N LYS A 53 6.05 4.12 -28.73
CA LYS A 53 4.80 4.21 -27.97
C LYS A 53 5.11 4.62 -26.53
N LYS A 54 4.30 5.52 -25.97
CA LYS A 54 4.33 5.89 -24.55
C LYS A 54 3.20 5.18 -23.80
N THR A 55 2.00 5.12 -24.40
CA THR A 55 0.86 4.40 -23.84
C THR A 55 0.03 3.73 -24.95
N GLU A 56 -0.66 2.66 -24.57
CA GLU A 56 -1.66 1.96 -25.40
C GLU A 56 -2.80 1.52 -24.49
N VAL A 57 -4.01 2.04 -24.69
CA VAL A 57 -5.16 1.81 -23.80
C VAL A 57 -6.40 1.50 -24.63
N TYR A 58 -7.10 0.43 -24.29
CA TYR A 58 -8.36 0.09 -24.93
C TYR A 58 -9.54 0.81 -24.27
N TYR A 59 -10.38 1.44 -25.10
CA TYR A 59 -11.62 2.09 -24.70
C TYR A 59 -12.82 1.40 -25.35
N LYS A 60 -13.93 1.36 -24.61
CA LYS A 60 -15.24 0.94 -25.10
C LYS A 60 -16.24 1.93 -24.58
N LYS A 61 -17.04 2.56 -25.44
CA LYS A 61 -18.02 3.57 -25.01
C LYS A 61 -17.40 4.65 -24.11
N GLY A 62 -16.27 5.20 -24.54
CA GLY A 62 -15.62 6.33 -23.88
C GLY A 62 -14.88 5.99 -22.58
N ILE A 63 -15.01 4.78 -22.03
CA ILE A 63 -14.38 4.34 -20.78
C ILE A 63 -13.30 3.29 -21.03
N ARG A 64 -12.31 3.20 -20.14
CA ARG A 64 -11.27 2.16 -20.20
C ARG A 64 -11.90 0.81 -19.91
N ASP A 65 -11.86 -0.11 -20.85
CA ASP A 65 -12.52 -1.42 -20.70
C ASP A 65 -11.78 -2.47 -21.54
N GLY A 66 -10.65 -2.92 -21.00
CA GLY A 66 -9.72 -3.81 -21.68
C GLY A 66 -8.28 -3.57 -21.20
N MET A 67 -7.33 -4.01 -22.03
CA MET A 67 -5.92 -3.92 -21.72
C MET A 67 -5.41 -2.48 -21.79
N ALA A 68 -4.52 -2.13 -20.86
CA ALA A 68 -3.77 -0.89 -20.85
C ALA A 68 -2.28 -1.17 -20.62
N ARG A 69 -1.43 -0.48 -21.36
CA ARG A 69 0.03 -0.57 -21.26
C ARG A 69 0.68 0.80 -21.29
N SER A 70 1.80 0.93 -20.58
CA SER A 70 2.77 1.98 -20.83
C SER A 70 4.14 1.36 -21.10
N PHE A 71 4.98 2.11 -21.79
CA PHE A 71 6.27 1.62 -22.28
C PHE A 71 7.38 2.55 -21.79
N TYR A 72 8.59 2.02 -21.68
CA TYR A 72 9.82 2.80 -21.51
C TYR A 72 10.25 3.44 -22.83
N LYS A 73 11.24 4.34 -22.78
CA LYS A 73 11.74 5.04 -23.97
C LYS A 73 12.42 4.12 -25.00
N ASP A 74 12.82 2.93 -24.60
CA ASP A 74 13.33 1.90 -25.51
C ASP A 74 12.24 0.97 -26.07
N GLY A 75 10.97 1.25 -25.78
CA GLY A 75 9.81 0.52 -26.30
C GLY A 75 9.43 -0.74 -25.52
N SER A 76 10.21 -1.14 -24.52
CA SER A 76 9.82 -2.23 -23.62
C SER A 76 8.66 -1.84 -22.69
N ILE A 77 7.92 -2.83 -22.18
CA ILE A 77 6.77 -2.58 -21.30
C ILE A 77 7.26 -2.08 -19.94
N CYS A 78 6.64 -1.01 -19.46
CA CYS A 78 6.84 -0.45 -18.12
C CYS A 78 5.77 -0.96 -17.15
N VAL A 79 4.50 -0.89 -17.56
CA VAL A 79 3.38 -1.50 -16.85
C VAL A 79 2.33 -2.01 -17.83
N GLU A 80 1.68 -3.11 -17.47
CA GLU A 80 0.45 -3.56 -18.12
C GLU A 80 -0.59 -4.03 -17.12
N GLY A 81 -1.86 -3.94 -17.49
CA GLY A 81 -2.97 -4.42 -16.67
C GLY A 81 -4.31 -4.27 -17.37
N MET A 82 -5.34 -4.90 -16.80
CA MET A 82 -6.69 -4.86 -17.33
C MET A 82 -7.53 -3.81 -16.61
N TYR A 83 -8.47 -3.24 -17.36
CA TYR A 83 -9.53 -2.38 -16.88
C TYR A 83 -10.88 -3.00 -17.23
N LYS A 84 -11.86 -2.81 -16.36
CA LYS A 84 -13.27 -3.15 -16.60
C LYS A 84 -14.12 -2.00 -16.09
N ASN A 85 -14.98 -1.45 -16.95
CA ASN A 85 -15.83 -0.30 -16.63
C ASN A 85 -15.08 0.89 -16.00
N GLY A 86 -13.87 1.20 -16.50
CA GLY A 86 -13.04 2.30 -16.03
C GLY A 86 -12.13 1.99 -14.83
N MET A 87 -12.37 0.88 -14.13
CA MET A 87 -11.67 0.45 -12.92
C MET A 87 -10.62 -0.63 -13.21
N ARG A 88 -9.54 -0.70 -12.44
CA ARG A 88 -8.56 -1.80 -12.54
C ARG A 88 -9.19 -3.12 -12.14
N GLU A 89 -8.89 -4.16 -12.92
CA GLU A 89 -9.40 -5.51 -12.75
C GLU A 89 -8.27 -6.50 -13.04
N GLY A 90 -8.15 -7.56 -12.24
CA GLY A 90 -7.12 -8.58 -12.39
C GLY A 90 -5.70 -8.07 -12.09
N HIS A 91 -4.72 -8.72 -12.71
CA HIS A 91 -3.30 -8.46 -12.43
C HIS A 91 -2.80 -7.21 -13.14
N HIS A 92 -2.14 -6.33 -12.38
CA HIS A 92 -1.32 -5.24 -12.90
C HIS A 92 0.15 -5.53 -12.63
N LYS A 93 0.97 -5.46 -13.66
CA LYS A 93 2.36 -5.88 -13.65
C LYS A 93 3.27 -4.73 -14.04
N TRP A 94 4.27 -4.46 -13.21
CA TRP A 94 5.33 -3.50 -13.46
C TRP A 94 6.63 -4.24 -13.74
N PHE A 95 7.45 -3.71 -14.64
CA PHE A 95 8.70 -4.34 -15.06
C PHE A 95 9.89 -3.44 -14.76
N TYR A 96 11.08 -4.02 -14.66
CA TYR A 96 12.32 -3.25 -14.55
C TYR A 96 12.75 -2.70 -15.91
N GLU A 97 13.17 -1.44 -15.95
CA GLU A 97 13.65 -0.81 -17.19
C GLU A 97 14.94 -1.45 -17.71
N ASP A 98 15.87 -1.91 -16.86
CA ASP A 98 17.14 -2.45 -17.37
C ASP A 98 17.04 -3.92 -17.77
N THR A 99 16.47 -4.77 -16.90
CA THR A 99 16.43 -6.23 -17.13
C THR A 99 15.16 -6.71 -17.81
N LYS A 100 14.13 -5.87 -17.92
CA LYS A 100 12.78 -6.21 -18.43
C LYS A 100 12.06 -7.31 -17.63
N THR A 101 12.64 -7.73 -16.51
CA THR A 101 12.01 -8.72 -15.63
C THR A 101 10.86 -8.08 -14.86
N LEU A 102 9.89 -8.91 -14.46
CA LEU A 102 8.81 -8.48 -13.59
C LEU A 102 9.41 -7.88 -12.31
N TYR A 103 8.89 -6.73 -11.90
CA TYR A 103 9.26 -6.02 -10.67
C TYR A 103 8.18 -6.21 -9.61
N GLU A 104 6.93 -6.02 -9.98
CA GLU A 104 5.79 -6.04 -9.07
C GLU A 104 4.54 -6.56 -9.80
N ASP A 105 3.75 -7.39 -9.14
CA ASP A 105 2.47 -7.90 -9.61
C ASP A 105 1.43 -7.70 -8.52
N ILE A 106 0.37 -6.95 -8.85
CA ILE A 106 -0.69 -6.59 -7.91
C ILE A 106 -2.04 -7.02 -8.48
N PRO A 107 -2.76 -7.92 -7.81
CA PRO A 107 -4.13 -8.24 -8.17
C PRO A 107 -5.10 -7.14 -7.69
N PHE A 108 -6.00 -6.74 -8.57
CA PHE A 108 -7.05 -5.74 -8.32
C PHE A 108 -8.44 -6.31 -8.58
N ILE A 109 -9.41 -5.91 -7.76
CA ILE A 109 -10.84 -6.06 -8.02
C ILE A 109 -11.48 -4.69 -7.80
N HIS A 110 -12.13 -4.14 -8.83
CA HIS A 110 -12.77 -2.82 -8.78
C HIS A 110 -11.88 -1.73 -8.15
N ASP A 111 -10.66 -1.57 -8.69
CA ASP A 111 -9.64 -0.62 -8.21
C ASP A 111 -9.00 -0.86 -6.83
N ARG A 112 -9.47 -1.85 -6.06
CA ARG A 112 -8.93 -2.23 -4.75
C ARG A 112 -7.95 -3.39 -4.90
N LYS A 113 -6.83 -3.37 -4.18
CA LYS A 113 -5.92 -4.52 -4.13
C LYS A 113 -6.60 -5.67 -3.40
N GLU A 114 -6.64 -6.83 -4.03
CA GLU A 114 -7.31 -8.03 -3.51
C GLU A 114 -6.51 -9.27 -3.87
N GLY A 115 -5.93 -9.96 -2.88
CA GLY A 115 -5.09 -11.14 -3.04
C GLY A 115 -3.61 -10.91 -2.75
N ILE A 116 -2.75 -11.74 -3.32
CA ILE A 116 -1.30 -11.72 -3.03
C ILE A 116 -0.57 -10.76 -3.98
N LYS A 117 -0.11 -9.64 -3.43
CA LYS A 117 0.85 -8.77 -4.08
C LYS A 117 2.23 -9.41 -4.07
N LYS A 118 2.90 -9.45 -5.23
CA LYS A 118 4.25 -10.01 -5.37
C LYS A 118 5.24 -8.94 -5.81
N LYS A 119 6.46 -9.01 -5.28
CA LYS A 119 7.62 -8.27 -5.77
C LYS A 119 8.73 -9.25 -6.14
N TYR A 120 9.59 -8.82 -7.05
CA TYR A 120 10.67 -9.65 -7.58
C TYR A 120 11.97 -8.85 -7.62
N PHE A 121 13.09 -9.56 -7.50
CA PHE A 121 14.41 -9.01 -7.76
C PHE A 121 14.64 -8.88 -9.28
N LYS A 122 15.64 -8.08 -9.67
CA LYS A 122 16.06 -7.92 -11.08
C LYS A 122 16.49 -9.21 -11.78
N ASN A 123 16.88 -10.24 -11.01
CA ASN A 123 17.19 -11.56 -11.54
C ASN A 123 15.95 -12.47 -11.71
N GLY A 124 14.75 -11.94 -11.48
CA GLY A 124 13.47 -12.65 -11.60
C GLY A 124 13.08 -13.49 -10.38
N LYS A 125 13.94 -13.63 -9.36
CA LYS A 125 13.58 -14.35 -8.13
C LYS A 125 12.54 -13.57 -7.33
N ILE A 126 11.65 -14.28 -6.64
CA ILE A 126 10.67 -13.69 -5.73
C ILE A 126 11.38 -12.93 -4.60
N LEU A 127 10.94 -11.70 -4.34
CA LEU A 127 11.43 -10.85 -3.26
C LEU A 127 10.43 -10.87 -2.10
N SER A 128 9.14 -10.76 -2.39
CA SER A 128 8.11 -10.82 -1.36
C SER A 128 6.74 -11.21 -1.87
N GLU A 129 5.95 -11.79 -0.98
CA GLU A 129 4.53 -12.10 -1.16
C GLU A 129 3.75 -11.47 0.01
N ALA A 130 2.88 -10.51 -0.28
CA ALA A 130 2.15 -9.73 0.71
C ALA A 130 0.63 -9.83 0.46
N PRO A 131 -0.15 -10.34 1.43
CA PRO A 131 -1.60 -10.43 1.28
C PRO A 131 -2.26 -9.07 1.47
N PHE A 132 -3.20 -8.77 0.58
CA PHE A 132 -4.09 -7.62 0.65
C PHE A 132 -5.55 -8.05 0.53
N ARG A 133 -6.41 -7.35 1.24
CA ARG A 133 -7.86 -7.38 1.06
C ARG A 133 -8.34 -5.95 1.13
N ASP A 134 -9.12 -5.53 0.14
CA ASP A 134 -9.74 -4.22 0.19
C ASP A 134 -8.72 -3.06 0.36
N ASP A 135 -7.53 -3.17 -0.23
CA ASP A 135 -6.33 -2.31 -0.02
C ASP A 135 -5.63 -2.40 1.35
N TYR A 136 -6.17 -3.14 2.30
CA TYR A 136 -5.56 -3.35 3.61
C TYR A 136 -4.57 -4.53 3.58
N PRO A 137 -3.35 -4.36 4.11
CA PRO A 137 -2.42 -5.48 4.24
C PRO A 137 -2.89 -6.42 5.36
N GLY A 138 -2.56 -7.71 5.21
CA GLY A 138 -2.85 -8.73 6.20
C GLY A 138 -1.61 -9.44 6.74
N LEU A 139 -1.86 -10.37 7.66
CA LEU A 139 -0.86 -11.31 8.19
C LEU A 139 -0.28 -12.18 7.09
N GLY A 140 0.95 -12.68 7.29
CA GLY A 140 1.55 -13.67 6.39
C GLY A 140 2.38 -13.06 5.26
N LEU A 141 2.92 -11.86 5.45
CA LEU A 141 4.02 -11.37 4.62
C LEU A 141 5.16 -12.40 4.61
N LYS A 142 5.64 -12.73 3.41
CA LYS A 142 6.89 -13.47 3.21
C LYS A 142 7.86 -12.57 2.48
N GLU A 143 9.08 -12.46 2.98
CA GLU A 143 10.19 -11.78 2.29
C GLU A 143 11.35 -12.76 2.15
N TYR A 144 12.06 -12.67 1.03
CA TYR A 144 13.19 -13.54 0.71
C TYR A 144 14.43 -12.70 0.43
N ASP A 145 15.61 -13.21 0.77
CA ASP A 145 16.87 -12.63 0.31
C ASP A 145 17.15 -12.96 -1.17
N LYS A 146 18.30 -12.51 -1.70
CA LYS A 146 18.66 -12.68 -3.11
C LYS A 146 18.95 -14.14 -3.47
N GLU A 147 19.30 -14.93 -2.47
CA GLU A 147 19.58 -16.35 -2.56
C GLU A 147 18.27 -17.14 -2.61
N GLY A 148 17.21 -16.62 -1.98
CA GLY A 148 15.87 -17.19 -1.92
C GLY A 148 15.50 -17.71 -0.53
N LYS A 149 16.30 -17.39 0.50
CA LYS A 149 16.04 -17.78 1.88
C LYS A 149 14.96 -16.87 2.47
N LEU A 150 13.98 -17.48 3.14
CA LEU A 150 12.94 -16.77 3.87
C LEU A 150 13.56 -15.93 5.00
N MET A 151 13.12 -14.69 5.11
CA MET A 151 13.55 -13.74 6.12
C MET A 151 12.64 -13.77 7.34
N ASP A 152 13.26 -13.65 8.51
CA ASP A 152 12.54 -13.46 9.77
C ASP A 152 11.99 -12.03 9.88
N HIS A 153 10.93 -11.89 10.67
CA HIS A 153 10.28 -10.62 10.95
C HIS A 153 10.20 -10.36 12.46
N PRO A 154 10.23 -9.09 12.89
CA PRO A 154 10.18 -8.77 14.31
C PRO A 154 8.82 -9.11 14.92
N GLU A 155 8.82 -9.30 16.24
CA GLU A 155 7.65 -9.60 17.04
C GLU A 155 7.32 -8.42 17.96
N ILE A 156 6.07 -8.36 18.41
CA ILE A 156 5.67 -7.37 19.42
C ILE A 156 6.16 -7.84 20.78
N GLN A 157 6.86 -6.95 21.49
CA GLN A 157 7.28 -7.15 22.86
C GLN A 157 6.51 -6.22 23.78
N PHE A 158 6.11 -6.76 24.94
CA PHE A 158 5.39 -6.01 25.97
C PHE A 158 6.28 -5.72 27.16
N LYS A 159 6.12 -4.53 27.74
CA LYS A 159 6.72 -4.16 29.01
C LYS A 159 5.67 -3.49 29.90
N CYS A 160 5.40 -4.11 31.04
CA CYS A 160 4.53 -3.54 32.06
C CYS A 160 5.33 -2.60 32.98
N VAL A 161 4.87 -1.37 33.14
CA VAL A 161 5.50 -0.37 34.01
C VAL A 161 4.51 0.04 35.10
N ASN A 162 4.77 -0.40 36.32
CA ASN A 162 4.00 0.01 37.50
C ASN A 162 4.35 1.45 37.89
N LYS A 163 3.35 2.34 37.82
CA LYS A 163 3.45 3.74 38.29
C LYS A 163 2.35 4.08 39.32
N ILE A 164 1.87 3.07 40.03
CA ILE A 164 0.81 3.19 41.05
C ILE A 164 1.18 4.25 42.11
N ASN A 165 2.42 4.23 42.60
CA ASN A 165 2.92 5.17 43.60
C ASN A 165 2.96 6.64 43.12
N GLN A 166 2.88 6.88 41.81
CA GLN A 166 2.82 8.22 41.21
C GLN A 166 1.38 8.65 40.87
N GLY A 167 0.36 7.88 41.28
CA GLY A 167 -1.03 8.09 40.89
C GLY A 167 -1.33 7.81 39.40
N LYS A 168 -0.35 7.28 38.65
CA LYS A 168 -0.42 7.08 37.19
C LYS A 168 -0.86 5.67 36.77
N GLY A 169 -1.13 4.79 37.73
CA GLY A 169 -1.57 3.43 37.50
C GLY A 169 -0.54 2.56 36.77
N ILE A 170 -1.00 1.69 35.87
CA ILE A 170 -0.16 0.75 35.13
C ILE A 170 -0.06 1.23 33.69
N ILE A 171 1.15 1.24 33.14
CA ILE A 171 1.40 1.51 31.73
C ILE A 171 1.84 0.22 31.07
N LEU A 172 1.12 -0.21 30.04
CA LEU A 172 1.56 -1.25 29.12
C LEU A 172 2.28 -0.57 27.96
N GLU A 173 3.59 -0.78 27.88
CA GLU A 173 4.40 -0.38 26.73
C GLU A 173 4.49 -1.54 25.75
N MET A 174 4.45 -1.23 24.44
CA MET A 174 4.68 -2.19 23.36
C MET A 174 5.70 -1.63 22.36
N SER A 175 6.59 -2.50 21.88
CA SER A 175 7.62 -2.16 20.89
C SER A 175 7.91 -3.37 20.01
N MET A 176 8.53 -3.14 18.85
CA MET A 176 9.02 -4.25 18.01
C MET A 176 10.35 -4.78 18.53
N SER A 177 10.59 -6.09 18.42
CA SER A 177 11.79 -6.78 18.91
C SER A 177 13.09 -6.34 18.22
N ASP A 178 13.00 -5.77 17.02
CA ASP A 178 14.12 -5.18 16.27
C ASP A 178 14.33 -3.69 16.58
N GLY A 179 13.52 -3.10 17.47
CA GLY A 179 13.58 -1.68 17.80
C GLY A 179 13.03 -0.75 16.70
N ASN A 180 12.17 -1.24 15.80
CA ASN A 180 11.63 -0.41 14.72
C ASN A 180 10.82 0.79 15.22
N ILE A 181 11.34 2.00 14.97
CA ILE A 181 10.75 3.25 15.43
C ILE A 181 9.63 3.80 14.54
N LYS A 182 9.38 3.19 13.37
CA LYS A 182 8.35 3.60 12.39
C LYS A 182 7.15 2.65 12.41
N THR A 183 6.86 2.09 13.59
CA THR A 183 5.77 1.14 13.80
C THR A 183 4.48 1.89 14.13
N GLU A 184 3.39 1.49 13.48
CA GLU A 184 2.04 1.89 13.84
C GLU A 184 1.44 0.77 14.71
N PHE A 185 1.03 1.08 15.93
CA PHE A 185 0.35 0.13 16.83
C PHE A 185 -1.16 0.42 16.89
N PHE A 186 -1.94 -0.65 17.01
CA PHE A 186 -3.39 -0.59 17.13
C PHE A 186 -3.89 -1.55 18.21
N SER A 187 -4.97 -1.19 18.88
CA SER A 187 -5.77 -2.11 19.68
C SER A 187 -7.02 -2.54 18.91
N GLY A 188 -7.41 -3.79 19.09
CA GLY A 188 -8.54 -4.40 18.39
C GLY A 188 -8.18 -5.78 17.84
N THR A 189 -8.95 -6.23 16.86
CA THR A 189 -8.79 -7.54 16.22
C THR A 189 -8.77 -7.38 14.72
N LEU A 190 -7.94 -8.14 14.03
CA LEU A 190 -7.96 -8.17 12.57
C LEU A 190 -9.29 -8.72 12.05
N LYS A 191 -9.72 -8.24 10.88
CA LYS A 191 -10.85 -8.81 10.17
C LYS A 191 -10.33 -9.87 9.20
N ASP A 192 -10.55 -11.14 9.53
CA ASP A 192 -10.09 -12.30 8.74
C ASP A 192 -8.56 -12.27 8.45
N GLY A 193 -7.77 -11.78 9.40
CA GLY A 193 -6.31 -11.63 9.25
C GLY A 193 -5.85 -10.36 8.52
N PHE A 194 -6.76 -9.43 8.19
CA PHE A 194 -6.44 -8.16 7.53
C PHE A 194 -6.69 -6.96 8.44
N LEU A 195 -5.90 -5.90 8.24
CA LEU A 195 -6.20 -4.59 8.84
C LEU A 195 -7.54 -4.06 8.31
N HIS A 196 -8.16 -3.17 9.07
CA HIS A 196 -9.36 -2.44 8.64
C HIS A 196 -9.44 -1.08 9.35
N SER A 197 -10.31 -0.20 8.87
CA SER A 197 -10.42 1.20 9.34
C SER A 197 -10.93 1.37 10.77
N GLN A 198 -11.51 0.35 11.40
CA GLN A 198 -12.10 0.47 12.73
C GLN A 198 -11.13 0.12 13.87
N LEU A 199 -9.88 -0.24 13.54
CA LEU A 199 -8.83 -0.45 14.52
C LEU A 199 -8.50 0.85 15.26
N ILE A 200 -8.28 0.76 16.57
CA ILE A 200 -8.03 1.93 17.40
C ILE A 200 -6.53 2.20 17.46
N PRO A 201 -6.01 3.32 16.96
CA PRO A 201 -4.59 3.60 17.01
C PRO A 201 -4.09 3.80 18.44
N ILE A 202 -2.92 3.25 18.75
CA ILE A 202 -2.25 3.42 20.04
C ILE A 202 -1.22 4.54 19.91
N ASN A 203 -1.25 5.49 20.85
CA ASN A 203 -0.27 6.58 20.87
C ASN A 203 1.15 6.03 20.94
N THR A 204 1.97 6.38 19.96
CA THR A 204 3.30 5.81 19.75
C THR A 204 4.34 6.91 19.67
N GLU A 205 5.35 6.85 20.53
CA GLU A 205 6.46 7.80 20.56
C GLU A 205 7.78 7.06 20.47
N LYS A 206 8.63 7.44 19.49
CA LYS A 206 9.94 6.82 19.24
C LYS A 206 9.89 5.28 19.17
N GLY A 207 8.85 4.72 18.53
CA GLY A 207 8.67 3.28 18.38
C GLY A 207 8.01 2.55 19.55
N VAL A 208 7.61 3.28 20.60
CA VAL A 208 6.97 2.69 21.78
C VAL A 208 5.52 3.13 21.87
N GLY A 209 4.60 2.19 21.67
CA GLY A 209 3.16 2.36 21.91
C GLY A 209 2.86 2.27 23.40
N ARG A 210 1.91 3.08 23.90
CA ARG A 210 1.54 3.10 25.33
C ARG A 210 0.04 3.05 25.55
N LEU A 211 -0.39 2.15 26.42
CA LEU A 211 -1.74 2.10 26.99
C LEU A 211 -1.67 2.39 28.49
N ASN A 212 -2.45 3.36 28.96
CA ASN A 212 -2.46 3.80 30.36
C ASN A 212 -3.73 3.31 31.07
N TYR A 213 -3.58 2.62 32.20
CA TYR A 213 -4.68 2.07 33.00
C TYR A 213 -4.68 2.71 34.40
N LYS A 214 -5.81 3.31 34.81
CA LYS A 214 -5.96 4.00 36.11
C LYS A 214 -6.38 3.04 37.23
N VAL A 215 -5.86 3.26 38.45
CA VAL A 215 -5.94 2.37 39.64
C VAL A 215 -7.36 2.10 40.17
N SER A 216 -8.38 2.82 39.71
CA SER A 216 -9.69 2.87 40.37
C SER A 216 -10.68 1.74 40.05
N SER A 217 -10.34 0.71 39.27
CA SER A 217 -11.25 -0.42 39.02
C SER A 217 -10.59 -1.75 39.40
N THR A 218 -11.26 -2.47 40.29
CA THR A 218 -10.89 -3.75 40.91
C THR A 218 -10.72 -4.93 39.96
N ASN A 219 -10.61 -4.71 38.64
CA ASN A 219 -10.43 -5.72 37.59
C ASN A 219 -9.33 -5.29 36.61
N PHE A 220 -8.13 -5.04 37.11
CA PHE A 220 -6.96 -4.76 36.26
C PHE A 220 -6.66 -5.99 35.39
N PHE A 221 -6.77 -5.82 34.07
CA PHE A 221 -6.44 -6.86 33.07
C PHE A 221 -7.24 -8.16 33.19
N SER A 222 -8.53 -8.11 33.54
CA SER A 222 -9.38 -9.31 33.50
C SER A 222 -9.59 -9.87 32.08
N GLN A 223 -9.27 -9.07 31.05
CA GLN A 223 -9.37 -9.47 29.65
C GLN A 223 -8.01 -9.34 28.93
N PRO A 224 -7.69 -10.30 28.03
CA PRO A 224 -6.52 -10.19 27.17
C PRO A 224 -6.56 -8.92 26.31
N ILE A 225 -5.40 -8.30 26.11
CA ILE A 225 -5.27 -7.13 25.24
C ILE A 225 -4.62 -7.58 23.93
N ASN A 226 -5.38 -7.55 22.84
CA ASN A 226 -4.81 -7.78 21.52
C ASN A 226 -4.21 -6.49 20.97
N VAL A 227 -2.95 -6.56 20.57
CA VAL A 227 -2.21 -5.46 19.95
C VAL A 227 -1.76 -5.90 18.57
N ILE A 228 -2.00 -5.04 17.59
CA ILE A 228 -1.59 -5.23 16.21
C ILE A 228 -0.49 -4.21 15.91
N ALA A 229 0.55 -4.64 15.21
CA ALA A 229 1.61 -3.78 14.71
C ALA A 229 1.65 -3.81 13.19
N LYS A 230 1.80 -2.63 12.59
CA LYS A 230 2.07 -2.45 11.16
C LYS A 230 3.41 -1.74 10.99
N VAL A 231 4.31 -2.39 10.27
CA VAL A 231 5.70 -1.95 10.09
C VAL A 231 6.01 -1.86 8.60
N LYS A 232 6.79 -0.85 8.19
CA LYS A 232 7.43 -0.85 6.85
C LYS A 232 8.76 -1.59 6.92
N THR A 233 8.88 -2.67 6.17
CA THR A 233 10.13 -3.45 6.09
C THR A 233 11.20 -2.70 5.30
N LYS A 234 12.44 -3.22 5.29
CA LYS A 234 13.53 -2.71 4.44
C LYS A 234 13.20 -2.73 2.94
N TYR A 235 12.32 -3.63 2.51
CA TYR A 235 11.83 -3.72 1.14
C TYR A 235 10.55 -2.90 0.89
N LEU A 236 10.20 -2.03 1.83
CA LEU A 236 9.03 -1.15 1.78
C LEU A 236 7.72 -1.94 1.61
N ASN A 237 7.65 -3.16 2.16
CA ASN A 237 6.41 -3.89 2.32
C ASN A 237 5.74 -3.53 3.64
N HIS A 238 4.42 -3.72 3.70
CA HIS A 238 3.69 -3.64 4.95
C HIS A 238 3.73 -5.00 5.62
N TYR A 239 4.44 -5.07 6.75
CA TYR A 239 4.42 -6.22 7.64
C TYR A 239 3.35 -5.97 8.70
N VAL A 240 2.45 -6.93 8.88
CA VAL A 240 1.42 -6.93 9.91
C VAL A 240 1.67 -8.12 10.82
N THR A 241 1.67 -7.87 12.13
CA THR A 241 1.72 -8.91 13.16
C THR A 241 0.81 -8.54 14.31
N GLU A 242 0.39 -9.52 15.09
CA GLU A 242 -0.40 -9.31 16.30
C GLU A 242 0.19 -10.09 17.47
N ALA A 243 -0.09 -9.62 18.67
CA ALA A 243 0.28 -10.29 19.91
C ALA A 243 -0.73 -9.97 20.98
N VAL A 244 -0.97 -10.94 21.86
CA VAL A 244 -1.91 -10.82 22.96
C VAL A 244 -1.13 -10.67 24.26
N TYR A 245 -1.39 -9.60 24.99
CA TYR A 245 -0.91 -9.45 26.36
C TYR A 245 -1.94 -10.01 27.34
N THR A 246 -1.51 -10.96 28.17
CA THR A 246 -2.26 -11.49 29.31
C THR A 246 -1.51 -11.18 30.59
N HIS A 247 -2.16 -10.52 31.55
CA HIS A 247 -1.52 -10.23 32.83
C HIS A 247 -1.27 -11.51 33.64
N GLY A 248 -0.08 -11.64 34.23
CA GLY A 248 0.28 -12.79 35.09
C GLY A 248 0.86 -14.01 34.36
N LYS A 249 1.21 -13.88 33.07
CA LYS A 249 2.00 -14.86 32.30
C LYS A 249 3.21 -14.19 31.67
#